data_AF-A0A845D1A1-F1
#
_entry.id   AF-A0A845D1A1-F1
#
_cell.length_a   1.000
_cell.length_b   1.000
_cell.length_c   1.000
_cell.angle_alpha   90.00
_cell.angle_beta   90.00
_cell.angle_gamma   90.00
#
_symmetry.space_group_name_H-M   'P 1'
#
loop_
_entity.id
_entity.type
_entity.pdbx_description
1 polymer ?
#
loop_
_entity_poly.entity_id
_entity_poly.type
_entity_poly.pdbx_seq_one_letter_code
_entity_poly.pdbx_strand_id
1 'polypeptide(L)'
;MRSLPLRSIWQIVSEINLAEIQSEIESPFHLLIAADDEADAEQAANRLSAPAADFYHPWITVTDSTGSGLLSQSTEIAPRTIKTRNSTSQPSRTTPDCALLVSTRLELSPDLVSLQQALNAQSIPSLIVVVGPEAKRPDSAIARRGEHVRVAIPDWSDRSLDRVAATLVQIVPPSLRLPFARRLPPLRTAALNMLIQETSQVNASYSFTTGLGETVPGLNFVLGAGDAIVLTKNQLMMAYKIALVSGKTGSPQKLLGEIVGVLGGGFLFRQLARQMSGLIPVWGIVPKVAVAYAGTWAIGRAVTVWATEGQKITPELMSGHYREALEHGRQAAQRIVDNARRPRQSSGAKKLPAQSKAISSRLLRRVGKRIPRLPSRKS
;
A
#
# COMPACT_ATOMS: atom_id res chain seq x y z
N MET A 1 -1.67 34.06 14.22
CA MET A 1 -2.54 33.37 13.23
C MET A 1 -3.78 32.82 13.94
N ARG A 2 -4.99 33.14 13.45
CA ARG A 2 -6.27 32.66 13.98
C ARG A 2 -6.44 31.16 13.66
N SER A 3 -7.15 30.44 14.54
CA SER A 3 -7.45 29.01 14.39
C SER A 3 -8.08 28.69 13.03
N LEU A 4 -7.85 27.48 12.51
CA LEU A 4 -8.82 26.88 11.59
C LEU A 4 -10.03 26.48 12.45
N PRO A 5 -11.18 27.15 12.35
CA PRO A 5 -12.37 26.74 13.09
C PRO A 5 -12.76 25.32 12.69
N LEU A 6 -13.42 24.56 13.57
CA LEU A 6 -13.96 23.22 13.24
C LEU A 6 -14.77 23.24 11.93
N ARG A 7 -15.44 24.36 11.63
CA ARG A 7 -16.11 24.61 10.34
C ARG A 7 -15.17 24.50 9.13
N SER A 8 -13.93 24.97 9.21
CA SER A 8 -12.94 24.86 8.14
C SER A 8 -12.46 23.42 7.95
N ILE A 9 -12.35 22.61 9.01
CA ILE A 9 -12.05 21.18 8.87
C ILE A 9 -13.18 20.47 8.13
N TRP A 10 -14.44 20.76 8.47
CA TRP A 10 -15.60 20.20 7.77
C TRP A 10 -15.68 20.64 6.31
N GLN A 11 -15.28 21.87 6.00
CA GLN A 11 -15.19 22.35 4.62
C GLN A 11 -14.14 21.57 3.82
N ILE A 12 -12.95 21.33 4.39
CA ILE A 12 -11.88 20.52 3.76
C ILE A 12 -12.35 19.09 3.52
N VAL A 13 -13.09 18.52 4.48
CA VAL A 13 -13.62 17.15 4.40
C VAL A 13 -14.75 17.05 3.38
N SER A 14 -15.59 18.07 3.23
CA SER A 14 -16.73 18.05 2.30
C SER A 14 -16.34 17.92 0.83
N GLU A 15 -15.09 18.24 0.49
CA GLU A 15 -14.53 18.05 -0.85
C GLU A 15 -14.04 16.61 -1.10
N ILE A 16 -14.04 15.74 -0.09
CA ILE A 16 -13.52 14.39 -0.16
C ILE A 16 -14.68 13.41 -0.24
N ASN A 17 -14.66 12.53 -1.25
CA ASN A 17 -15.60 11.43 -1.34
C ASN A 17 -15.22 10.29 -0.40
N LEU A 18 -15.55 10.44 0.88
CA LEU A 18 -15.21 9.43 1.90
C LEU A 18 -15.91 8.09 1.68
N ALA A 19 -17.10 8.11 1.08
CA ALA A 19 -17.85 6.90 0.75
C ALA A 19 -17.12 6.07 -0.31
N GLU A 20 -16.49 6.72 -1.29
CA GLU A 20 -15.65 6.06 -2.28
C GLU A 20 -14.41 5.43 -1.64
N ILE A 21 -13.74 6.12 -0.71
CA ILE A 21 -12.60 5.55 0.04
C ILE A 21 -13.04 4.29 0.82
N GLN A 22 -14.19 4.35 1.47
CA GLN A 22 -14.73 3.21 2.20
C GLN A 22 -15.05 2.04 1.26
N SER A 23 -15.74 2.32 0.14
CA SER A 23 -16.05 1.32 -0.87
C SER A 23 -14.80 0.68 -1.48
N GLU A 24 -13.74 1.48 -1.71
CA GLU A 24 -12.46 0.99 -2.21
C GLU A 24 -11.83 0.02 -1.19
N ILE A 25 -11.74 0.38 0.09
CA ILE A 25 -11.15 -0.46 1.15
C ILE A 25 -11.96 -1.73 1.40
N GLU A 26 -13.28 -1.68 1.19
CA GLU A 26 -14.16 -2.84 1.35
C GLU A 26 -14.16 -3.78 0.14
N SER A 27 -13.54 -3.38 -0.98
CA SER A 27 -13.55 -4.10 -2.25
C SER A 27 -13.01 -5.54 -2.14
N PRO A 28 -13.56 -6.47 -2.95
CA PRO A 28 -13.06 -7.83 -3.02
C PRO A 28 -11.69 -7.90 -3.68
N PHE A 29 -10.90 -8.90 -3.27
CA PHE A 29 -9.68 -9.32 -3.96
C PHE A 29 -9.70 -10.83 -4.21
N HIS A 30 -8.72 -11.31 -4.95
CA HIS A 30 -8.43 -12.72 -5.13
C HIS A 30 -6.93 -12.98 -4.94
N LEU A 31 -6.59 -13.76 -3.91
CA LEU A 31 -5.23 -14.21 -3.63
C LEU A 31 -5.12 -15.71 -3.96
N LEU A 32 -4.26 -16.07 -4.90
CA LEU A 32 -3.90 -17.47 -5.14
C LEU A 32 -2.75 -17.87 -4.21
N ILE A 33 -2.85 -19.03 -3.56
CA ILE A 33 -1.76 -19.65 -2.81
C ILE A 33 -1.54 -21.05 -3.37
N ALA A 34 -0.32 -21.32 -3.83
CA ALA A 34 0.05 -22.59 -4.42
C ALA A 34 1.35 -23.14 -3.84
N ALA A 35 1.44 -24.46 -3.70
CA ALA A 35 2.62 -25.17 -3.23
C ALA A 35 2.71 -26.56 -3.86
N ASP A 36 3.87 -27.22 -3.76
CA ASP A 36 3.99 -28.61 -4.26
C ASP A 36 3.09 -29.59 -3.48
N ASP A 37 2.91 -29.37 -2.18
CA ASP A 37 1.95 -30.06 -1.33
C ASP A 37 0.82 -29.08 -0.96
N GLU A 38 -0.43 -29.44 -1.23
CA GLU A 38 -1.58 -28.61 -0.90
C GLU A 38 -1.63 -28.26 0.59
N ALA A 39 -1.13 -29.12 1.48
CA ALA A 39 -1.07 -28.86 2.92
C ALA A 39 -0.17 -27.66 3.27
N ASP A 40 0.93 -27.44 2.53
CA ASP A 40 1.82 -26.28 2.73
C ASP A 40 1.11 -24.98 2.30
N ALA A 41 0.31 -25.04 1.22
CA ALA A 41 -0.48 -23.92 0.74
C ALA A 41 -1.64 -23.59 1.71
N GLU A 42 -2.32 -24.60 2.25
CA GLU A 42 -3.35 -24.45 3.28
C GLU A 42 -2.78 -23.84 4.57
N GLN A 43 -1.60 -24.29 5.00
CA GLN A 43 -0.92 -23.72 6.17
C GLN A 43 -0.67 -22.22 5.98
N ALA A 44 -0.15 -21.81 4.82
CA ALA A 44 0.07 -20.40 4.49
C ALA A 44 -1.26 -19.60 4.49
N ALA A 45 -2.31 -20.16 3.87
CA ALA A 45 -3.63 -19.55 3.80
C ALA A 45 -4.24 -19.31 5.19
N ASN A 46 -4.16 -20.31 6.07
CA ASN A 46 -4.66 -20.21 7.44
C ASN A 46 -3.93 -19.12 8.22
N ARG A 47 -2.60 -19.07 8.12
CA ARG A 47 -1.78 -18.07 8.82
C ARG A 47 -2.02 -16.64 8.32
N LEU A 48 -2.37 -16.46 7.04
CA LEU A 48 -2.71 -15.15 6.48
C LEU A 48 -4.16 -14.69 6.78
N SER A 49 -5.08 -15.61 7.06
CA SER A 49 -6.51 -15.31 7.18
C SER A 49 -6.91 -14.79 8.55
N ALA A 50 -6.47 -15.44 9.63
CA ALA A 50 -6.62 -14.98 11.00
C ALA A 50 -5.79 -15.84 11.97
N PRO A 51 -5.36 -15.31 13.12
CA PRO A 51 -4.87 -16.15 14.21
C PRO A 51 -5.99 -17.07 14.69
N ALA A 52 -5.74 -18.39 14.71
CA ALA A 52 -6.61 -19.43 15.29
C ALA A 52 -7.97 -19.69 14.60
N ALA A 53 -8.10 -19.40 13.30
CA ALA A 53 -9.25 -19.88 12.51
C ALA A 53 -8.95 -21.24 11.86
N ASP A 54 -9.87 -22.20 11.97
CA ASP A 54 -9.82 -23.50 11.27
C ASP A 54 -10.19 -23.40 9.77
N PHE A 55 -10.31 -22.18 9.25
CA PHE A 55 -10.66 -21.90 7.86
C PHE A 55 -9.89 -20.68 7.36
N TYR A 56 -9.50 -20.70 6.09
CA TYR A 56 -8.93 -19.54 5.41
C TYR A 56 -10.01 -18.64 4.79
N HIS A 57 -9.64 -17.38 4.54
CA HIS A 57 -10.54 -16.35 4.05
C HIS A 57 -11.11 -16.73 2.67
N PRO A 58 -12.41 -16.52 2.39
CA PRO A 58 -13.07 -16.97 1.15
C PRO A 58 -12.54 -16.33 -0.14
N TRP A 59 -11.64 -15.36 -0.03
CA TRP A 59 -10.98 -14.66 -1.15
C TRP A 59 -9.56 -15.19 -1.41
N ILE A 60 -9.19 -16.24 -0.69
CA ILE A 60 -7.97 -17.00 -0.91
C ILE A 60 -8.35 -18.30 -1.59
N THR A 61 -7.71 -18.59 -2.71
CA THR A 61 -7.80 -19.87 -3.38
C THR A 61 -6.52 -20.64 -3.15
N VAL A 62 -6.65 -21.86 -2.64
CA VAL A 62 -5.55 -22.77 -2.34
C VAL A 62 -5.50 -23.86 -3.41
N THR A 63 -4.31 -24.24 -3.85
CA THR A 63 -4.10 -25.34 -4.80
C THR A 63 -2.71 -25.95 -4.63
N ASP A 64 -2.56 -27.18 -5.09
CA ASP A 64 -1.26 -27.76 -5.39
C ASP A 64 -0.61 -27.10 -6.63
N SER A 65 0.65 -27.44 -6.91
CA SER A 65 1.44 -26.85 -8.00
C SER A 65 0.92 -27.25 -9.39
N THR A 66 0.11 -28.31 -9.47
CA THR A 66 -0.53 -28.77 -10.72
C THR A 66 -1.83 -28.04 -11.05
N GLY A 67 -2.43 -27.33 -10.08
CA GLY A 67 -3.73 -26.67 -10.27
C GLY A 67 -4.93 -27.61 -10.14
N SER A 68 -4.74 -28.84 -9.65
CA SER A 68 -5.79 -29.86 -9.56
C SER A 68 -6.95 -29.42 -8.64
N GLY A 69 -6.65 -28.59 -7.64
CA GLY A 69 -7.65 -27.98 -6.75
C GLY A 69 -8.59 -26.98 -7.47
N LEU A 70 -8.12 -26.30 -8.52
CA LEU A 70 -8.91 -25.34 -9.30
C LEU A 70 -9.97 -26.02 -10.19
N LEU A 71 -9.65 -27.22 -10.69
CA LEU A 71 -10.55 -28.03 -11.54
C LEU A 71 -11.60 -28.77 -10.70
N SER A 72 -11.22 -29.23 -9.50
CA SER A 72 -12.13 -29.95 -8.59
C SER A 72 -13.27 -29.04 -8.07
N GLN A 73 -12.97 -27.76 -7.80
CA GLN A 73 -13.99 -26.78 -7.37
C GLN A 73 -14.96 -26.35 -8.48
N SER A 74 -14.60 -26.57 -9.75
CA SER A 74 -15.48 -26.28 -10.89
C SER A 74 -16.48 -27.40 -11.19
N THR A 75 -16.33 -28.58 -10.55
CA THR A 75 -17.09 -29.79 -10.93
C THR A 75 -17.97 -30.38 -9.81
N GLU A 76 -17.85 -29.94 -8.55
CA GLU A 76 -18.72 -30.42 -7.46
C GLU A 76 -19.90 -29.47 -7.16
N ILE A 77 -20.97 -29.62 -7.94
CA ILE A 77 -22.34 -29.42 -7.43
C ILE A 77 -22.79 -30.75 -6.83
N ALA A 78 -22.32 -31.08 -5.63
CA ALA A 78 -22.89 -32.16 -4.83
C ALA A 78 -22.72 -31.88 -3.32
N PRO A 79 -23.72 -32.18 -2.48
CA PRO A 79 -23.87 -31.57 -1.17
C PRO A 79 -22.98 -32.25 -0.12
N ARG A 80 -21.84 -31.64 0.22
CA ARG A 80 -21.16 -31.94 1.48
C ARG A 80 -21.74 -31.06 2.59
N THR A 81 -22.28 -31.76 3.58
CA THR A 81 -23.06 -31.37 4.75
C THR A 81 -22.78 -29.96 5.28
N ILE A 82 -23.78 -29.09 5.11
CA ILE A 82 -23.82 -27.71 5.56
C ILE A 82 -24.09 -27.68 7.07
N LYS A 83 -23.15 -27.17 7.86
CA LYS A 83 -23.50 -26.44 9.09
C LYS A 83 -23.13 -24.97 8.89
N THR A 84 -24.18 -24.19 8.61
CA THR A 84 -24.25 -22.72 8.65
C THR A 84 -23.25 -21.95 7.78
N ARG A 85 -23.48 -21.95 6.46
CA ARG A 85 -23.01 -20.89 5.56
C ARG A 85 -23.93 -19.67 5.68
N ASN A 86 -23.50 -18.62 6.36
CA ASN A 86 -23.95 -17.28 6.01
C ASN A 86 -23.25 -16.89 4.71
N SER A 87 -24.06 -16.63 3.69
CA SER A 87 -23.65 -16.24 2.34
C SER A 87 -22.72 -15.02 2.37
N THR A 88 -21.42 -15.25 2.21
CA THR A 88 -20.51 -14.25 1.67
C THR A 88 -19.87 -14.88 0.43
N SER A 89 -20.08 -14.21 -0.70
CA SER A 89 -19.77 -14.67 -2.05
C SER A 89 -18.31 -15.09 -2.22
N GLN A 90 -18.11 -16.31 -2.74
CA GLN A 90 -16.85 -16.71 -3.38
C GLN A 90 -16.50 -15.71 -4.49
N PRO A 91 -15.21 -15.44 -4.75
CA PRO A 91 -14.82 -14.57 -5.85
C PRO A 91 -15.26 -15.17 -7.18
N SER A 92 -16.08 -14.43 -7.94
CA SER A 92 -16.45 -14.76 -9.31
C SER A 92 -15.32 -14.53 -10.33
N ARG A 93 -14.10 -14.23 -9.85
CA ARG A 93 -12.94 -13.90 -10.68
C ARG A 93 -12.07 -15.13 -10.88
N THR A 94 -11.89 -15.53 -12.13
CA THR A 94 -11.03 -16.66 -12.50
C THR A 94 -9.54 -16.32 -12.41
N THR A 95 -9.16 -15.05 -12.59
CA THR A 95 -7.77 -14.58 -12.52
C THR A 95 -7.45 -14.03 -11.13
N PRO A 96 -6.34 -14.43 -10.49
CA PRO A 96 -5.90 -13.84 -9.22
C PRO A 96 -5.35 -12.43 -9.39
N ASP A 97 -5.54 -11.58 -8.39
CA ASP A 97 -4.96 -10.23 -8.34
C ASP A 97 -3.51 -10.26 -7.84
N CYS A 98 -3.15 -11.30 -7.10
CA CYS A 98 -1.80 -11.57 -6.58
C CYS A 98 -1.67 -13.07 -6.28
N ALA A 99 -0.45 -13.59 -6.31
CA ALA A 99 -0.15 -14.98 -5.96
C ALA A 99 0.93 -15.13 -4.88
N LEU A 100 0.84 -16.20 -4.11
CA LEU A 100 1.85 -16.66 -3.15
C LEU A 100 2.26 -18.09 -3.53
N LEU A 101 3.52 -18.28 -3.91
CA LEU A 101 4.05 -19.60 -4.24
C LEU A 101 4.93 -20.07 -3.08
N VAL A 102 4.50 -21.13 -2.39
CA VAL A 102 5.16 -21.68 -1.21
C VAL A 102 5.97 -22.90 -1.64
N SER A 103 7.22 -22.99 -1.18
CA SER A 103 8.08 -24.15 -1.42
C SER A 103 8.92 -24.47 -0.20
N THR A 104 9.15 -25.75 0.06
CA THR A 104 10.09 -26.23 1.09
C THR A 104 11.52 -26.37 0.55
N ARG A 105 11.75 -26.02 -0.73
CA ARG A 105 13.02 -26.16 -1.44
C ARG A 105 13.54 -24.80 -1.90
N LEU A 106 14.86 -24.69 -2.07
CA LEU A 106 15.49 -23.48 -2.59
C LEU A 106 15.14 -23.22 -4.06
N GLU A 107 15.12 -24.28 -4.86
CA GLU A 107 14.67 -24.24 -6.26
C GLU A 107 13.22 -24.69 -6.33
N LEU A 108 12.42 -23.93 -7.06
CA LEU A 108 11.03 -24.27 -7.32
C LEU A 108 10.95 -25.57 -8.15
N SER A 109 9.91 -26.36 -7.91
CA SER A 109 9.59 -27.50 -8.77
C SER A 109 9.28 -27.05 -10.20
N PRO A 110 9.39 -27.94 -11.21
CA PRO A 110 9.00 -27.64 -12.57
C PRO A 110 7.57 -27.10 -12.70
N ASP A 111 6.65 -27.59 -11.86
CA ASP A 111 5.25 -27.19 -11.86
C ASP A 111 5.07 -25.77 -11.30
N LEU A 112 5.71 -25.45 -10.16
CA LEU A 112 5.70 -24.09 -9.62
C LEU A 112 6.41 -23.08 -10.54
N VAL A 113 7.48 -23.50 -11.24
CA VAL A 113 8.12 -22.68 -12.27
C VAL A 113 7.15 -22.40 -13.43
N SER A 114 6.40 -23.40 -13.87
CA SER A 114 5.42 -23.25 -14.95
C SER A 114 4.27 -22.32 -14.53
N LEU A 115 3.77 -22.47 -13.30
CA LEU A 115 2.76 -21.59 -12.72
C LEU A 115 3.26 -20.15 -12.60
N GLN A 116 4.48 -19.94 -12.10
CA GLN A 116 5.12 -18.63 -12.06
C GLN A 116 5.21 -17.99 -13.45
N GLN A 117 5.63 -18.75 -14.46
CA GLN A 117 5.71 -18.25 -15.84
C GLN A 117 4.34 -17.84 -16.37
N ALA A 118 3.28 -18.59 -16.06
CA ALA A 118 1.91 -18.24 -16.43
C ALA A 118 1.41 -16.96 -15.74
N LEU A 119 1.75 -16.77 -14.45
CA LEU A 119 1.45 -15.54 -13.70
C LEU A 119 2.20 -14.33 -14.30
N ASN A 120 3.49 -14.50 -14.59
CA ASN A 120 4.33 -13.46 -15.20
C ASN A 120 3.81 -13.05 -16.59
N ALA A 121 3.36 -14.01 -17.40
CA ALA A 121 2.79 -13.75 -18.73
C ALA A 121 1.53 -12.87 -18.66
N GLN A 122 0.79 -12.93 -17.54
CA GLN A 122 -0.40 -12.13 -17.28
C GLN A 122 -0.12 -10.87 -16.45
N SER A 123 1.16 -10.58 -16.15
CA SER A 123 1.58 -9.48 -15.25
C SER A 123 0.95 -9.56 -13.85
N ILE A 124 0.67 -10.77 -13.37
CA ILE A 124 0.16 -11.00 -12.03
C ILE A 124 1.36 -11.07 -11.06
N PRO A 125 1.43 -10.20 -10.04
CA PRO A 125 2.52 -10.20 -9.09
C PRO A 125 2.49 -11.48 -8.23
N SER A 126 3.66 -12.07 -8.00
CA SER A 126 3.81 -13.30 -7.23
C SER A 126 4.92 -13.19 -6.18
N LEU A 127 4.64 -13.57 -4.93
CA LEU A 127 5.64 -13.70 -3.88
C LEU A 127 6.05 -15.17 -3.74
N ILE A 128 7.35 -15.45 -3.82
CA ILE A 128 7.90 -16.76 -3.50
C ILE A 128 8.21 -16.83 -2.00
N VAL A 129 7.70 -17.83 -1.30
CA VAL A 129 8.01 -18.10 0.11
C VAL A 129 8.70 -19.44 0.22
N VAL A 130 9.98 -19.41 0.58
CA VAL A 130 10.75 -20.62 0.90
C VAL A 130 10.65 -20.89 2.39
N VAL A 131 10.08 -22.04 2.76
CA VAL A 131 9.81 -22.42 4.15
C VAL A 131 10.73 -23.57 4.58
N GLY A 132 11.27 -23.50 5.81
CA GLY A 132 11.97 -24.62 6.45
C GLY A 132 13.45 -24.38 6.70
N PRO A 133 14.24 -25.43 7.00
CA PRO A 133 15.61 -25.29 7.50
C PRO A 133 16.55 -24.58 6.50
N GLU A 134 16.28 -24.75 5.21
CA GLU A 134 16.99 -24.09 4.11
C GLU A 134 16.87 -22.57 4.16
N ALA A 135 15.84 -22.01 4.80
CA ALA A 135 15.68 -20.56 4.96
C ALA A 135 16.76 -19.90 5.83
N LYS A 136 17.57 -20.68 6.56
CA LYS A 136 18.68 -20.15 7.36
C LYS A 136 19.88 -19.73 6.51
N ARG A 137 19.96 -20.13 5.24
CA ARG A 137 21.09 -19.75 4.38
C ARG A 137 20.95 -18.28 3.92
N PRO A 138 22.07 -17.52 3.81
CA PRO A 138 22.01 -16.09 3.46
C PRO A 138 21.44 -15.81 2.06
N ASP A 139 21.59 -16.76 1.14
CA ASP A 139 21.16 -16.68 -0.25
C ASP A 139 19.70 -17.10 -0.46
N SER A 140 19.06 -17.72 0.54
CA SER A 140 17.70 -18.25 0.43
C SER A 140 16.64 -17.19 0.15
N ALA A 141 16.85 -15.94 0.55
CA ALA A 141 15.93 -14.83 0.32
C ALA A 141 16.24 -14.06 -0.98
N ILE A 142 17.31 -14.40 -1.71
CA ILE A 142 17.68 -13.73 -2.95
C ILE A 142 16.74 -14.19 -4.07
N ALA A 143 16.05 -13.24 -4.70
CA ALA A 143 15.16 -13.52 -5.82
C ALA A 143 15.93 -14.15 -6.99
N ARG A 144 15.39 -15.23 -7.56
CA ARG A 144 15.95 -15.93 -8.72
C ARG A 144 15.38 -15.38 -10.03
N ARG A 145 15.93 -15.85 -11.15
CA ARG A 145 15.50 -15.42 -12.48
C ARG A 145 14.01 -15.70 -12.70
N GLY A 146 13.24 -14.66 -13.02
CA GLY A 146 11.79 -14.76 -13.24
C GLY A 146 10.95 -14.53 -11.98
N GLU A 147 11.56 -14.46 -10.80
CA GLU A 147 10.87 -14.13 -9.56
C GLU A 147 10.72 -12.62 -9.40
N HIS A 148 9.51 -12.17 -9.08
CA HIS A 148 9.28 -10.78 -8.69
C HIS A 148 9.92 -10.46 -7.34
N VAL A 149 9.67 -11.32 -6.36
CA VAL A 149 10.20 -11.19 -5.00
C VAL A 149 10.23 -12.56 -4.32
N ARG A 150 11.18 -12.72 -3.40
CA ARG A 150 11.35 -13.93 -2.60
C ARG A 150 11.54 -13.59 -1.13
N VAL A 151 10.96 -14.39 -0.26
CA VAL A 151 11.19 -14.38 1.19
C VAL A 151 11.52 -15.80 1.63
N ALA A 152 12.50 -15.93 2.52
CA ALA A 152 12.81 -17.18 3.18
C ALA A 152 12.42 -17.09 4.66
N ILE A 153 11.64 -18.06 5.15
CA ILE A 153 11.20 -18.15 6.54
C ILE A 153 11.52 -19.54 7.12
N PRO A 154 12.01 -19.64 8.36
CA PRO A 154 12.26 -20.94 8.98
C PRO A 154 10.97 -21.73 9.25
N ASP A 155 9.88 -21.01 9.49
CA ASP A 155 8.56 -21.50 9.87
C ASP A 155 7.52 -20.38 9.66
N TRP A 156 6.24 -20.67 9.94
CA TRP A 156 5.14 -19.70 9.94
C TRP A 156 4.89 -19.04 11.30
N SER A 157 5.91 -18.89 12.15
CA SER A 157 5.79 -18.11 13.40
C SER A 157 5.40 -16.65 13.13
N ASP A 158 4.86 -15.96 14.13
CA ASP A 158 4.37 -14.57 13.95
C ASP A 158 5.47 -13.63 13.42
N ARG A 159 6.71 -13.76 13.92
CA ARG A 159 7.85 -12.97 13.44
C ARG A 159 8.17 -13.25 11.96
N SER A 160 8.05 -14.50 11.52
CA SER A 160 8.26 -14.89 10.12
C SER A 160 7.12 -14.39 9.24
N LEU A 161 5.89 -14.49 9.74
CA LEU A 161 4.68 -14.02 9.08
C LEU A 161 4.72 -12.51 8.83
N ASP A 162 5.23 -11.71 9.77
CA ASP A 162 5.41 -10.26 9.58
C ASP A 162 6.25 -9.93 8.34
N ARG A 163 7.29 -10.73 8.04
CA ARG A 163 8.13 -10.54 6.84
C ARG A 163 7.38 -10.88 5.56
N VAL A 164 6.61 -11.97 5.57
CA VAL A 164 5.75 -12.36 4.44
C VAL A 164 4.70 -11.29 4.20
N ALA A 165 3.99 -10.86 5.25
CA ALA A 165 2.98 -9.81 5.20
C ALA A 165 3.52 -8.48 4.68
N ALA A 166 4.68 -8.04 5.18
CA ALA A 166 5.34 -6.82 4.72
C ALA A 166 5.71 -6.88 3.23
N THR A 167 6.19 -8.03 2.76
CA THR A 167 6.56 -8.23 1.36
C THR A 167 5.34 -8.34 0.47
N LEU A 168 4.28 -9.03 0.93
CA LEU A 168 3.03 -9.17 0.20
C LEU A 168 2.36 -7.81 -0.03
N VAL A 169 2.31 -6.94 0.98
CA VAL A 169 1.79 -5.56 0.84
C VAL A 169 2.55 -4.77 -0.22
N GLN A 170 3.85 -4.98 -0.40
CA GLN A 170 4.65 -4.25 -1.38
C GLN A 170 4.34 -4.67 -2.82
N ILE A 171 4.07 -5.95 -3.06
CA ILE A 171 3.82 -6.48 -4.41
C ILE A 171 2.35 -6.43 -4.83
N VAL A 172 1.42 -6.40 -3.88
CA VAL A 172 -0.01 -6.26 -4.18
C VAL A 172 -0.24 -4.94 -4.92
N PRO A 173 -1.09 -4.92 -5.97
CA PRO A 173 -1.43 -3.70 -6.70
C PRO A 173 -1.81 -2.56 -5.74
N PRO A 174 -1.36 -1.31 -5.98
CA PRO A 174 -1.54 -0.21 -5.02
C PRO A 174 -2.97 -0.01 -4.51
N SER A 175 -3.97 -0.15 -5.38
CA SER A 175 -5.40 -0.04 -5.04
C SER A 175 -5.90 -1.16 -4.13
N LEU A 176 -5.23 -2.31 -4.11
CA LEU A 176 -5.63 -3.50 -3.34
C LEU A 176 -4.87 -3.64 -2.02
N ARG A 177 -3.84 -2.84 -1.74
CA ARG A 177 -3.05 -2.95 -0.50
C ARG A 177 -3.89 -2.78 0.76
N LEU A 178 -4.76 -1.77 0.78
CA LEU A 178 -5.65 -1.53 1.92
C LEU A 178 -6.82 -2.55 1.99
N PRO A 179 -7.47 -2.94 0.87
CA PRO A 179 -8.39 -4.08 0.85
C PRO A 179 -7.81 -5.38 1.42
N PHE A 180 -6.60 -5.76 1.00
CA PHE A 180 -5.89 -6.92 1.54
C PHE A 180 -5.72 -6.79 3.06
N ALA A 181 -5.14 -5.68 3.53
CA ALA A 181 -4.91 -5.46 4.96
C ALA A 181 -6.20 -5.40 5.79
N ARG A 182 -7.28 -4.88 5.22
CA ARG A 182 -8.59 -4.82 5.89
C ARG A 182 -9.12 -6.21 6.24
N ARG A 183 -8.93 -7.17 5.33
CA ARG A 183 -9.48 -8.53 5.40
C ARG A 183 -8.50 -9.59 5.91
N LEU A 184 -7.21 -9.36 5.74
CA LEU A 184 -6.12 -10.22 6.21
C LEU A 184 -5.40 -9.51 7.36
N PRO A 185 -5.80 -9.73 8.63
CA PRO A 185 -5.25 -9.03 9.80
C PRO A 185 -3.71 -9.02 9.89
N PRO A 186 -2.98 -10.11 9.54
CA PRO A 186 -1.52 -10.10 9.53
C PRO A 186 -0.88 -9.01 8.64
N LEU A 187 -1.58 -8.53 7.62
CA LEU A 187 -1.08 -7.48 6.73
C LEU A 187 -1.26 -6.06 7.29
N ARG A 188 -2.09 -5.88 8.33
CA ARG A 188 -2.44 -4.54 8.84
C ARG A 188 -1.23 -3.74 9.25
N THR A 189 -0.35 -4.29 10.09
CA THR A 189 0.81 -3.57 10.61
C THR A 189 1.69 -3.04 9.48
N ALA A 190 1.98 -3.88 8.48
CA ALA A 190 2.77 -3.49 7.32
C ALA A 190 2.07 -2.40 6.48
N ALA A 191 0.79 -2.58 6.16
CA ALA A 191 0.03 -1.64 5.34
C ALA A 191 -0.19 -0.28 6.03
N LEU A 192 -0.44 -0.27 7.34
CA LEU A 192 -0.57 0.96 8.12
C LEU A 192 0.76 1.71 8.18
N ASN A 193 1.87 1.02 8.45
CA ASN A 193 3.19 1.65 8.44
C ASN A 193 3.55 2.21 7.07
N MET A 194 3.26 1.48 5.98
CA MET A 194 3.43 1.96 4.61
C MET A 194 2.60 3.24 4.36
N LEU A 195 1.30 3.22 4.69
CA LEU A 195 0.40 4.36 4.49
C LEU A 195 0.87 5.61 5.25
N ILE A 196 1.31 5.44 6.50
CA ILE A 196 1.86 6.53 7.32
C ILE A 196 3.14 7.08 6.70
N GLN A 197 4.03 6.19 6.26
CA GLN A 197 5.30 6.55 5.63
C GLN A 197 5.09 7.34 4.33
N GLU A 198 4.23 6.85 3.43
CA GLU A 198 3.90 7.49 2.16
C GLU A 198 3.28 8.88 2.39
N THR A 199 2.30 8.98 3.29
CA THR A 199 1.65 10.28 3.60
C THR A 199 2.64 11.27 4.20
N SER A 200 3.53 10.81 5.09
CA SER A 200 4.58 11.65 5.68
C SER A 200 5.54 12.18 4.62
N GLN A 201 5.90 11.36 3.64
CA GLN A 201 6.76 11.77 2.50
C GLN A 201 6.06 12.77 1.58
N VAL A 202 4.76 12.57 1.29
CA VAL A 202 3.97 13.52 0.48
C VAL A 202 3.92 14.88 1.17
N ASN A 203 3.61 14.92 2.47
CA ASN A 203 3.56 16.17 3.23
C ASN A 203 4.94 16.84 3.37
N ALA A 204 6.00 16.06 3.54
CA ALA A 204 7.37 16.56 3.56
C ALA A 204 7.76 17.20 2.22
N SER A 205 7.44 16.52 1.10
CA SER A 205 7.73 17.01 -0.25
C SER A 205 6.94 18.27 -0.57
N TYR A 206 5.66 18.31 -0.19
CA TYR A 206 4.83 19.50 -0.33
C TYR A 206 5.45 20.67 0.47
N SER A 207 5.76 20.45 1.75
CA SER A 207 6.39 21.45 2.63
C SER A 207 7.74 21.96 2.09
N PHE A 208 8.51 21.10 1.43
CA PHE A 208 9.74 21.48 0.72
C PHE A 208 9.43 22.42 -0.45
N THR A 209 8.49 22.05 -1.33
CA THR A 209 8.15 22.86 -2.50
C THR A 209 7.59 24.23 -2.15
N THR A 210 6.77 24.33 -1.11
CA THR A 210 6.21 25.62 -0.67
C THR A 210 7.22 26.43 0.12
N GLY A 211 8.09 25.78 0.91
CA GLY A 211 9.22 26.41 1.56
C GLY A 211 10.23 27.06 0.60
N LEU A 212 10.40 26.50 -0.62
CA LEU A 212 11.17 27.15 -1.70
C LEU A 212 10.47 28.39 -2.28
N GLY A 213 9.13 28.46 -2.20
CA GLY A 213 8.37 29.65 -2.63
C GLY A 213 8.44 30.77 -1.60
N GLU A 214 8.46 30.43 -0.31
CA GLU A 214 8.53 31.36 0.83
C GLU A 214 9.92 32.00 1.04
N THR A 215 10.95 31.58 0.29
CA THR A 215 12.23 32.30 0.25
C THR A 215 12.21 33.49 -0.71
N VAL A 216 11.14 33.66 -1.51
CA VAL A 216 10.97 34.79 -2.43
C VAL A 216 10.26 35.95 -1.69
N PRO A 217 10.91 37.12 -1.49
CA PRO A 217 10.29 38.26 -0.82
C PRO A 217 8.99 38.70 -1.52
N GLY A 218 7.89 38.82 -0.76
CA GLY A 218 6.57 39.24 -1.26
C GLY A 218 5.53 38.14 -1.44
N LEU A 219 5.91 36.85 -1.44
CA LEU A 219 4.98 35.71 -1.57
C LEU A 219 4.64 35.01 -0.23
N ASN A 220 5.31 35.40 0.85
CA ASN A 220 5.38 34.66 2.12
C ASN A 220 4.05 34.56 2.90
N PHE A 221 3.11 35.48 2.70
CA PHE A 221 1.90 35.54 3.53
C PHE A 221 0.77 34.61 3.05
N VAL A 222 0.77 34.24 1.77
CA VAL A 222 -0.33 33.48 1.14
C VAL A 222 -0.13 31.96 1.27
N LEU A 223 1.12 31.49 1.34
CA LEU A 223 1.44 30.06 1.32
C LEU A 223 1.22 29.36 2.68
N GLY A 224 1.52 30.01 3.81
CA GLY A 224 1.43 29.36 5.14
C GLY A 224 0.03 28.90 5.58
N ALA A 225 -1.05 29.53 5.10
CA ALA A 225 -2.42 29.12 5.41
C ALA A 225 -2.94 28.01 4.46
N GLY A 226 -2.58 28.08 3.17
CA GLY A 226 -2.90 27.03 2.19
C GLY A 226 -2.18 25.73 2.51
N ASP A 227 -0.92 25.81 2.94
CA ASP A 227 -0.11 24.67 3.34
C ASP A 227 -0.74 23.88 4.49
N ALA A 228 -1.24 24.58 5.51
CA ALA A 228 -1.90 23.95 6.64
C ALA A 228 -3.16 23.17 6.22
N ILE A 229 -3.90 23.68 5.23
CA ILE A 229 -5.11 23.03 4.70
C ILE A 229 -4.75 21.73 3.98
N VAL A 230 -3.78 21.78 3.06
CA VAL A 230 -3.36 20.61 2.28
C VAL A 230 -2.78 19.51 3.18
N LEU A 231 -1.89 19.88 4.11
CA LEU A 231 -1.30 18.92 5.06
C LEU A 231 -2.37 18.27 5.94
N THR A 232 -3.32 19.06 6.43
CA THR A 232 -4.43 18.57 7.27
C THR A 232 -5.33 17.62 6.49
N LYS A 233 -5.63 17.92 5.22
CA LYS A 233 -6.41 17.03 4.33
C LYS A 233 -5.76 15.67 4.21
N ASN A 234 -4.46 15.64 3.90
CA ASN A 234 -3.69 14.39 3.77
C ASN A 234 -3.67 13.60 5.08
N GLN A 235 -3.45 14.28 6.21
CA GLN A 235 -3.44 13.66 7.54
C GLN A 235 -4.79 13.06 7.94
N LEU A 236 -5.89 13.76 7.66
CA LEU A 236 -7.25 13.27 7.95
C LEU A 236 -7.63 12.10 7.04
N MET A 237 -7.27 12.15 5.74
CA MET A 237 -7.50 11.02 4.82
C MET A 237 -6.72 9.78 5.26
N MET A 238 -5.45 9.94 5.62
CA MET A 238 -4.62 8.87 6.17
C MET A 238 -5.25 8.29 7.44
N ALA A 239 -5.63 9.15 8.40
CA ALA A 239 -6.26 8.72 9.65
C ALA A 239 -7.57 7.94 9.41
N TYR A 240 -8.40 8.41 8.47
CA TYR A 240 -9.64 7.72 8.10
C TYR A 240 -9.36 6.33 7.50
N LYS A 241 -8.40 6.23 6.58
CA LYS A 241 -7.96 4.96 6.00
C LYS A 241 -7.39 4.00 7.07
N ILE A 242 -6.60 4.51 8.02
CA ILE A 242 -6.10 3.73 9.17
C ILE A 242 -7.27 3.14 9.96
N ALA A 243 -8.26 3.97 10.31
CA ALA A 243 -9.43 3.53 11.06
C ALA A 243 -10.17 2.39 10.35
N LEU A 244 -10.43 2.57 9.05
CA LEU A 244 -11.10 1.56 8.23
C LEU A 244 -10.32 0.24 8.18
N VAL A 245 -9.02 0.28 7.85
CA VAL A 245 -8.16 -0.92 7.76
C VAL A 245 -8.06 -1.65 9.10
N SER A 246 -8.00 -0.91 10.21
CA SER A 246 -8.03 -1.46 11.57
C SER A 246 -9.37 -2.07 11.97
N GLY A 247 -10.39 -2.00 11.11
CA GLY A 247 -11.68 -2.65 11.31
C GLY A 247 -12.77 -1.75 11.90
N LYS A 248 -12.52 -0.44 12.06
CA LYS A 248 -13.59 0.48 12.46
C LYS A 248 -14.65 0.57 11.36
N THR A 249 -15.90 0.65 11.78
CA THR A 249 -17.07 0.76 10.90
C THR A 249 -17.97 1.89 11.39
N GLY A 250 -18.78 2.44 10.49
CA GLY A 250 -19.68 3.55 10.80
C GLY A 250 -19.76 4.55 9.66
N SER A 251 -20.61 5.56 9.81
CA SER A 251 -20.68 6.64 8.82
C SER A 251 -19.36 7.42 8.78
N PRO A 252 -18.95 7.90 7.60
CA PRO A 252 -17.71 8.66 7.47
C PRO A 252 -17.63 9.86 8.41
N GLN A 253 -18.75 10.57 8.63
CA GLN A 253 -18.82 11.72 9.51
C GLN A 253 -18.57 11.35 10.98
N LYS A 254 -19.10 10.20 11.43
CA LYS A 254 -18.90 9.72 12.79
C LYS A 254 -17.43 9.36 13.02
N LEU A 255 -16.85 8.56 12.13
CA LEU A 255 -15.45 8.14 12.24
C LEU A 255 -14.49 9.33 12.20
N LEU A 256 -14.72 10.32 11.33
CA LEU A 256 -13.93 11.54 11.32
C LEU A 256 -14.09 12.37 12.60
N GLY A 257 -15.30 12.45 13.16
CA GLY A 257 -15.53 13.09 14.45
C GLY A 257 -14.71 12.44 15.57
N GLU A 258 -14.70 11.10 15.62
CA GLU A 258 -13.88 10.34 16.58
C GLU A 258 -12.39 10.59 16.38
N ILE A 259 -11.90 10.54 15.14
CA ILE A 259 -10.49 10.84 14.80
C ILE A 259 -10.11 12.26 15.25
N VAL A 260 -10.93 13.27 14.92
CA VAL A 260 -10.66 14.65 15.33
C VAL A 260 -10.65 14.79 16.86
N GLY A 261 -11.54 14.08 17.55
CA GLY A 261 -11.56 14.00 19.01
C GLY A 261 -10.26 13.42 19.57
N VAL A 262 -9.77 12.31 19.00
CA VAL A 262 -8.50 11.66 19.36
C VAL A 262 -7.31 12.58 19.15
N LEU A 263 -7.32 13.38 18.07
CA LEU A 263 -6.28 14.36 17.78
C LEU A 263 -6.44 15.68 18.58
N GLY A 264 -7.31 15.69 19.60
CA GLY A 264 -7.48 16.81 20.52
C GLY A 264 -8.22 18.01 19.91
N GLY A 265 -9.19 17.77 19.02
CA GLY A 265 -10.10 18.81 18.50
C GLY A 265 -9.39 19.96 17.79
N GLY A 266 -8.28 19.67 17.10
CA GLY A 266 -7.46 20.69 16.44
C GLY A 266 -6.22 21.15 17.23
N PHE A 267 -6.10 20.79 18.53
CA PHE A 267 -4.95 21.22 19.35
C PHE A 267 -3.62 20.71 18.83
N LEU A 268 -3.55 19.44 18.44
CA LEU A 268 -2.33 18.85 17.89
C LEU A 268 -1.87 19.56 16.62
N PHE A 269 -2.80 19.80 15.69
CA PHE A 269 -2.52 20.54 14.46
C PHE A 269 -2.04 21.98 14.73
N ARG A 270 -2.55 22.63 15.78
CA ARG A 270 -2.07 23.96 16.20
C ARG A 270 -0.63 23.92 16.71
N GLN A 271 -0.26 22.89 17.48
CA GLN A 271 1.11 22.75 17.96
C GLN A 271 2.09 22.55 16.80
N LEU A 272 1.73 21.69 15.85
CA LEU A 272 2.52 21.49 14.64
C LEU A 272 2.64 22.77 13.80
N ALA A 273 1.53 23.50 13.58
CA ALA A 273 1.55 24.76 12.84
C ALA A 273 2.45 25.82 13.50
N ARG A 274 2.44 25.95 14.84
CA ARG A 274 3.34 26.86 15.57
C ARG A 274 4.80 26.46 15.38
N GLN A 275 5.11 25.17 15.51
CA GLN A 275 6.46 24.65 15.27
C GLN A 275 6.92 24.95 13.85
N MET A 276 6.06 24.82 12.84
CA MET A 276 6.41 25.14 11.45
C MET A 276 6.58 26.64 11.16
N SER A 277 5.75 27.51 11.75
CA SER A 277 5.71 28.95 11.43
C SER A 277 6.98 29.76 11.78
N GLY A 278 7.87 29.21 12.62
CA GLY A 278 9.10 29.89 13.05
C GLY A 278 10.39 29.36 12.43
N LEU A 279 10.34 28.31 11.59
CA LEU A 279 11.56 27.56 11.23
C LEU A 279 12.33 28.11 10.03
N ILE A 280 11.66 28.72 9.05
CA ILE A 280 12.33 29.17 7.82
C ILE A 280 13.27 30.36 8.05
N PRO A 281 12.88 31.45 8.75
CA PRO A 281 13.76 32.63 8.85
C PRO A 281 15.04 32.37 9.65
N VAL A 282 15.07 31.34 10.50
CA VAL A 282 16.16 31.11 11.47
C VAL A 282 16.95 29.82 11.17
N TRP A 283 16.36 28.78 10.57
CA TRP A 283 16.98 27.45 10.49
C TRP A 283 16.95 26.79 9.09
N GLY A 284 16.39 27.43 8.07
CA GLY A 284 16.34 26.92 6.69
C GLY A 284 15.22 25.92 6.40
N ILE A 285 15.25 25.30 5.20
CA ILE A 285 14.16 24.47 4.66
C ILE A 285 14.11 23.07 5.32
N VAL A 286 15.27 22.49 5.64
CA VAL A 286 15.36 21.11 6.19
C VAL A 286 14.52 20.92 7.47
N PRO A 287 14.59 21.81 8.49
CA PRO A 287 13.75 21.70 9.68
C PRO A 287 12.24 21.74 9.39
N LYS A 288 11.77 22.57 8.44
CA LYS A 288 10.35 22.64 8.08
C LYS A 288 9.87 21.32 7.47
N VAL A 289 10.67 20.73 6.58
CA VAL A 289 10.39 19.43 5.95
C VAL A 289 10.38 18.32 6.99
N ALA A 290 11.36 18.32 7.91
CA ALA A 290 11.46 17.33 8.97
C ALA A 290 10.25 17.37 9.92
N VAL A 291 9.78 18.56 10.30
CA VAL A 291 8.58 18.73 11.15
C VAL A 291 7.31 18.29 10.42
N ALA A 292 7.15 18.62 9.13
CA ALA A 292 6.00 18.19 8.34
C ALA A 292 5.91 16.66 8.24
N TYR A 293 7.05 16.00 8.04
CA TYR A 293 7.16 14.54 8.06
C TYR A 293 6.79 13.98 9.45
N ALA A 294 7.49 14.42 10.49
CA ALA A 294 7.38 13.87 11.84
C ALA A 294 5.99 14.08 12.45
N GLY A 295 5.38 15.25 12.21
CA GLY A 295 4.02 15.55 12.65
C GLY A 295 2.99 14.63 11.99
N THR A 296 3.15 14.37 10.69
CA THR A 296 2.27 13.44 9.95
C THR A 296 2.44 12.01 10.47
N TRP A 297 3.68 11.56 10.64
CA TRP A 297 3.96 10.23 11.15
C TRP A 297 3.39 10.02 12.56
N ALA A 298 3.56 11.00 13.45
CA ALA A 298 3.06 10.95 14.81
C ALA A 298 1.53 10.88 14.85
N ILE A 299 0.83 11.68 14.02
CA ILE A 299 -0.63 11.59 13.87
C ILE A 299 -1.04 10.19 13.41
N GLY A 300 -0.34 9.62 12.43
CA GLY A 300 -0.60 8.27 11.94
C GLY A 300 -0.50 7.23 13.05
N ARG A 301 0.60 7.23 13.80
CA ARG A 301 0.81 6.29 14.93
C ARG A 301 -0.24 6.46 16.02
N ALA A 302 -0.58 7.70 16.35
CA ALA A 302 -1.66 8.02 17.26
C ALA A 302 -2.95 7.31 16.86
N VAL A 303 -3.38 7.54 15.63
CA VAL A 303 -4.64 6.98 15.11
C VAL A 303 -4.56 5.46 15.02
N THR A 304 -3.39 4.87 14.71
CA THR A 304 -3.20 3.42 14.77
C THR A 304 -3.49 2.87 16.16
N VAL A 305 -2.86 3.40 17.21
CA VAL A 305 -3.07 2.95 18.60
C VAL A 305 -4.54 3.08 19.01
N TRP A 306 -5.16 4.22 18.74
CA TRP A 306 -6.59 4.40 19.01
C TRP A 306 -7.46 3.37 18.25
N ALA A 307 -7.15 3.14 16.98
CA ALA A 307 -7.95 2.27 16.14
C ALA A 307 -7.83 0.80 16.53
N THR A 308 -6.64 0.35 16.97
CA THR A 308 -6.38 -1.06 17.32
C THR A 308 -6.66 -1.38 18.78
N GLU A 309 -6.32 -0.48 19.70
CA GLU A 309 -6.36 -0.74 21.15
C GLU A 309 -7.54 -0.03 21.85
N GLY A 310 -8.23 0.89 21.16
CA GLY A 310 -9.35 1.65 21.73
C GLY A 310 -8.94 2.63 22.83
N GLN A 311 -7.64 2.80 23.08
CA GLN A 311 -7.12 3.65 24.13
C GLN A 311 -7.22 5.14 23.77
N LYS A 312 -7.46 5.98 24.78
CA LYS A 312 -7.26 7.43 24.66
C LYS A 312 -5.75 7.69 24.66
N ILE A 313 -5.28 8.41 23.65
CA ILE A 313 -3.87 8.71 23.48
C ILE A 313 -3.44 9.71 24.55
N THR A 314 -2.38 9.38 25.29
CA THR A 314 -1.75 10.28 26.24
C THR A 314 -0.62 11.08 25.57
N PRO A 315 -0.37 12.34 25.99
CA PRO A 315 0.76 13.14 25.51
C PRO A 315 2.12 12.43 25.69
N GLU A 316 2.27 11.60 26.72
CA GLU A 316 3.49 10.86 27.04
C GLU A 316 3.79 9.78 26.00
N LEU A 317 2.77 9.00 25.59
CA LEU A 317 2.89 7.99 24.52
C LEU A 317 3.30 8.65 23.19
N MET A 318 2.77 9.84 22.91
CA MET A 318 3.13 10.63 21.74
C MET A 318 4.59 11.13 21.79
N SER A 319 5.07 11.52 22.97
CA SER A 319 6.40 12.14 23.12
C SER A 319 7.57 11.18 22.83
N GLY A 320 7.45 9.91 23.21
CA GLY A 320 8.46 8.88 22.93
C GLY A 320 8.57 8.57 21.43
N HIS A 321 7.43 8.38 20.78
CA HIS A 321 7.36 8.13 19.34
C HIS A 321 7.71 9.37 18.50
N TYR A 322 7.46 10.59 19.01
CA TYR A 322 7.75 11.83 18.28
C TYR A 322 9.26 12.08 18.06
N ARG A 323 10.12 11.68 19.00
CA ARG A 323 11.59 11.83 18.83
C ARG A 323 12.11 10.94 17.71
N GLU A 324 11.67 9.69 17.69
CA GLU A 324 11.96 8.74 16.61
C GLU A 324 11.43 9.25 15.27
N ALA A 325 10.20 9.77 15.25
CA ALA A 325 9.59 10.38 14.08
C ALA A 325 10.39 11.58 13.53
N LEU A 326 10.91 12.43 14.43
CA LEU A 326 11.73 13.59 14.07
C LEU A 326 13.07 13.17 13.47
N GLU A 327 13.69 12.12 13.96
CA GLU A 327 14.94 11.60 13.41
C GLU A 327 14.71 11.04 11.99
N HIS A 328 13.69 10.21 11.81
CA HIS A 328 13.26 9.76 10.48
C HIS A 328 12.90 10.94 9.56
N GLY A 329 12.24 11.96 10.11
CA GLY A 329 11.88 13.18 9.38
C GLY A 329 13.10 13.97 8.92
N ARG A 330 14.14 14.10 9.74
CA ARG A 330 15.40 14.75 9.35
C ARG A 330 16.10 14.01 8.24
N GLN A 331 16.19 12.68 8.34
CA GLN A 331 16.80 11.85 7.29
C GLN A 331 16.02 11.93 5.99
N ALA A 332 14.68 11.87 6.05
CA ALA A 332 13.82 12.04 4.89
C ALA A 332 13.98 13.44 4.27
N ALA A 333 14.03 14.49 5.10
CA ALA A 333 14.24 15.86 4.65
C ALA A 333 15.59 16.02 3.94
N GLN A 334 16.66 15.45 4.50
CA GLN A 334 17.98 15.50 3.88
C GLN A 334 17.97 14.82 2.51
N ARG A 335 17.36 13.63 2.39
CA ARG A 335 17.22 12.93 1.10
C ARG A 335 16.44 13.75 0.07
N ILE A 336 15.36 14.41 0.48
CA ILE A 336 14.55 15.27 -0.40
C ILE A 336 15.40 16.45 -0.91
N VAL A 337 16.15 17.11 -0.02
CA VAL A 337 17.01 18.24 -0.38
C VAL A 337 18.18 17.80 -1.27
N ASP A 338 18.83 16.69 -0.95
CA ASP A 338 19.95 16.16 -1.73
C ASP A 338 19.52 15.77 -3.15
N ASN A 339 18.35 15.13 -3.27
CA ASN A 339 17.76 14.79 -4.56
C ASN A 339 17.42 16.03 -5.40
N ALA A 340 16.98 17.13 -4.76
CA ALA A 340 16.71 18.39 -5.44
C ALA A 340 18.00 19.15 -5.84
N ARG A 341 19.10 18.97 -5.09
CA ARG A 341 20.41 19.59 -5.36
C ARG A 341 21.23 18.83 -6.41
N ARG A 342 20.99 17.53 -6.61
CA ARG A 342 21.61 16.79 -7.70
C ARG A 342 21.22 17.46 -9.02
N PRO A 343 22.19 17.87 -9.87
CA PRO A 343 21.86 18.29 -11.21
C PRO A 343 21.04 17.18 -11.82
N ARG A 344 19.89 17.51 -12.41
CA ARG A 344 19.32 16.65 -13.45
C ARG A 344 20.48 16.48 -14.44
N GLN A 345 21.20 15.36 -14.36
CA GLN A 345 21.86 14.86 -15.54
C GLN A 345 20.70 14.77 -16.51
N SER A 346 20.67 15.72 -17.44
CA SER A 346 19.96 15.54 -18.69
C SER A 346 20.26 14.11 -19.06
N SER A 347 19.24 13.25 -19.05
CA SER A 347 19.30 12.06 -19.85
C SER A 347 19.67 12.60 -21.22
N GLY A 348 20.96 12.47 -21.56
CA GLY A 348 21.44 12.86 -22.86
C GLY A 348 20.48 12.16 -23.79
N ALA A 349 19.75 12.95 -24.57
CA ALA A 349 18.99 12.43 -25.68
C ALA A 349 20.00 11.63 -26.48
N LYS A 350 20.04 10.31 -26.23
CA LYS A 350 20.87 9.37 -26.93
C LYS A 350 20.28 9.48 -28.32
N LYS A 351 20.92 10.27 -29.19
CA LYS A 351 20.57 10.40 -30.60
C LYS A 351 20.42 8.97 -31.07
N LEU A 352 19.17 8.55 -31.26
CA LEU A 352 18.87 7.28 -31.90
C LEU A 352 19.64 7.29 -33.22
N PRO A 353 20.49 6.29 -33.50
CA PRO A 353 21.18 6.23 -34.78
C PRO A 353 20.13 6.30 -35.89
N ALA A 354 20.38 7.15 -36.88
CA ALA A 354 19.45 7.53 -37.94
C ALA A 354 18.91 6.35 -38.78
N GLN A 355 19.38 5.13 -38.54
CA GLN A 355 18.94 3.90 -39.20
C GLN A 355 17.62 3.32 -38.62
N SER A 356 17.22 3.65 -37.38
CA SER A 356 15.99 3.11 -36.76
C SER A 356 14.69 3.74 -37.30
N LYS A 357 14.75 4.97 -37.83
CA LYS A 357 13.58 5.65 -38.46
C LYS A 357 13.17 5.05 -39.81
N ALA A 358 14.06 4.32 -40.49
CA ALA A 358 13.78 3.70 -41.78
C ALA A 358 13.09 2.32 -41.66
N ILE A 359 13.24 1.64 -40.53
CA ILE A 359 12.68 0.29 -40.30
C ILE A 359 11.21 0.38 -39.85
N SER A 360 10.90 1.38 -39.03
CA SER A 360 9.55 1.64 -38.50
C SER A 360 8.55 2.09 -39.58
N SER A 361 9.01 2.80 -40.62
CA SER A 361 8.15 3.22 -41.75
C SER A 361 7.88 2.11 -42.78
N ARG A 362 8.73 1.07 -42.84
CA ARG A 362 8.51 -0.10 -43.72
C ARG A 362 7.58 -1.17 -43.11
N LEU A 363 7.56 -1.32 -41.78
CA LEU A 363 6.65 -2.27 -41.12
C LEU A 363 5.18 -1.78 -41.11
N LEU A 364 4.95 -0.47 -40.90
CA LEU A 364 3.60 0.10 -40.88
C LEU A 364 2.91 0.09 -42.27
N ARG A 365 3.68 0.00 -43.36
CA ARG A 365 3.14 -0.09 -44.72
C ARG A 365 2.72 -1.50 -45.15
N ARG A 366 3.11 -2.55 -44.40
CA ARG A 366 2.75 -3.95 -44.68
C ARG A 366 1.54 -4.47 -43.89
N VAL A 367 1.14 -3.80 -42.81
CA VAL A 367 -0.03 -4.21 -42.01
C VAL A 367 -1.35 -3.67 -42.58
N GLY A 368 -1.33 -2.58 -43.36
CA GLY A 368 -2.52 -1.99 -43.98
C GLY A 368 -3.12 -2.71 -45.21
N LYS A 369 -2.63 -3.91 -45.59
CA LYS A 369 -3.10 -4.65 -46.77
C LYS A 369 -3.79 -6.00 -46.48
N ARG A 370 -4.14 -6.31 -45.22
CA ARG A 370 -4.95 -7.50 -44.88
C ARG A 370 -6.06 -7.16 -43.90
N ILE A 371 -7.05 -6.39 -44.36
CA ILE A 371 -8.38 -6.35 -43.75
C ILE A 371 -9.39 -6.44 -44.90
N PRO A 372 -10.21 -7.51 -44.99
CA PRO A 372 -11.30 -7.58 -45.96
C PRO A 372 -12.38 -6.55 -45.57
N ARG A 373 -12.82 -5.74 -46.54
CA ARG A 373 -13.95 -4.82 -46.37
C ARG A 373 -15.24 -5.63 -46.26
N LEU A 374 -15.97 -5.49 -45.15
CA LEU A 374 -17.35 -5.98 -45.01
C LEU A 374 -18.29 -5.21 -45.96
N PRO A 375 -19.30 -5.86 -46.57
CA PRO A 375 -20.20 -5.21 -47.52
C PRO A 375 -21.21 -4.29 -46.82
N SER A 376 -21.45 -3.14 -47.43
CA SER A 376 -22.46 -2.16 -47.02
C SER A 376 -23.87 -2.74 -47.20
N ARG A 377 -24.66 -2.80 -46.12
CA ARG A 377 -26.08 -3.13 -46.17
C ARG A 377 -26.85 -1.90 -46.67
N LYS A 378 -27.53 -2.04 -47.81
CA LYS A 378 -28.49 -1.08 -48.34
C LYS A 378 -29.85 -1.23 -47.62
N SER A 379 -30.61 -0.13 -47.73
CA SER A 379 -31.98 0.18 -47.25
C SER A 379 -32.06 0.58 -45.78
#